data_AF-A0A3S1I161-F1
#
_entry.id   AF-A0A3S1I161-F1
#
_cell.length_a   1.000
_cell.length_b   1.000
_cell.length_c   1.000
_cell.angle_alpha   90.00
_cell.angle_beta   90.00
_cell.angle_gamma   90.00
#
_symmetry.space_group_name_H-M   'P 1'
#
loop_
_entity.id
_entity.type
_entity.pdbx_description
1 polymer ?
#
loop_
_entity_poly.entity_id
_entity_poly.type
_entity_poly.pdbx_seq_one_letter_code
_entity_poly.pdbx_strand_id
1 'polypeptide(L)'
;MAGQVDIKDFLRSTFTDLDSNLLASEAKCKDFMSFYGGLVSDKRGSFLGELAETYGFNSQKCMALAAESGQGDGEAALLTMADKLRVSLQPRYRLLFTLVGRVDGGLQFLVNLRADVLGLTRQRSNTAVEAALFQELNVCLRELLTLWFSPGFLDVQRVTWDSPCELVQQVCKFEAVHPVASWQDIKRRVGTNRRVFAFTHRAMPNVPVVVLHVGLAPKISASLHSLLEKPSLCDSDTTAAGKGGGQAKEEREDPTNTHAAVFYSITSTQKG
;
A
#
# COMPACT_ATOMS: atom_id res chain seq x y z
N MET A 1 7.11 23.24 22.64
CA MET A 1 5.97 23.12 23.58
C MET A 1 4.69 23.14 22.76
N ALA A 2 4.26 21.98 22.26
CA ALA A 2 3.00 21.88 21.52
C ALA A 2 1.88 21.65 22.53
N GLY A 3 0.97 22.61 22.66
CA GLY A 3 -0.27 22.43 23.41
C GLY A 3 -0.94 21.15 22.93
N GLN A 4 -1.41 20.34 23.87
CA GLN A 4 -2.12 19.10 23.62
C GLN A 4 -3.47 19.46 22.98
N VAL A 5 -3.48 19.69 21.65
CA VAL A 5 -4.69 19.96 20.89
C VAL A 5 -5.65 18.79 21.10
N ASP A 6 -6.87 19.10 21.54
CA ASP A 6 -7.93 18.10 21.72
C ASP A 6 -8.27 17.50 20.35
N ILE A 7 -8.25 16.17 20.27
CA ILE A 7 -8.59 15.40 19.08
C ILE A 7 -10.00 15.77 18.60
N LYS A 8 -10.93 16.01 19.54
CA LYS A 8 -12.32 16.33 19.23
C LYS A 8 -12.46 17.67 18.53
N ASP A 9 -11.78 18.70 19.05
CA ASP A 9 -11.81 20.04 18.48
C ASP A 9 -11.12 20.07 17.12
N PHE A 10 -10.01 19.34 16.97
CA PHE A 10 -9.33 19.20 15.69
C PHE A 10 -10.24 18.57 14.64
N LEU A 11 -10.81 17.40 14.93
CA LEU A 11 -11.71 16.71 13.99
C LEU A 11 -12.95 17.56 13.68
N ARG A 12 -13.52 18.27 14.67
CA ARG A 12 -14.64 19.19 14.43
C ARG A 12 -14.28 20.26 13.41
N SER A 13 -13.10 20.87 13.55
CA SER A 13 -12.58 21.84 12.58
C SER A 13 -12.38 21.22 11.20
N THR A 14 -11.81 20.00 11.12
CA THR A 14 -11.59 19.30 9.85
C THR A 14 -12.90 19.05 9.10
N PHE A 15 -13.96 18.61 9.80
CA PHE A 15 -15.23 18.22 9.16
C PHE A 15 -16.24 19.36 8.99
N THR A 16 -16.01 20.53 9.60
CA THR A 16 -16.80 21.73 9.34
C THR A 16 -16.45 22.25 7.94
N ASP A 17 -17.42 22.44 7.05
CA ASP A 17 -17.20 22.96 5.68
C ASP A 17 -16.11 22.24 4.87
N LEU A 18 -16.01 20.91 5.03
CA LEU A 18 -14.99 20.08 4.39
C LEU A 18 -15.05 20.13 2.85
N ASP A 19 -16.23 20.34 2.29
CA ASP A 19 -16.55 20.37 0.85
C ASP A 19 -16.84 21.78 0.31
N SER A 20 -16.50 22.84 1.06
CA SER A 20 -16.79 24.23 0.68
C SER A 20 -16.15 24.68 -0.63
N ASN A 21 -14.82 24.54 -0.77
CA ASN A 21 -14.09 24.81 -2.00
C ASN A 21 -12.78 24.02 -2.07
N LEU A 22 -12.23 23.85 -3.28
CA LEU A 22 -11.07 22.98 -3.54
C LEU A 22 -9.84 23.32 -2.66
N LEU A 23 -9.48 24.60 -2.55
CA LEU A 23 -8.29 25.03 -1.80
C LEU A 23 -8.46 24.82 -0.30
N ALA A 24 -9.64 25.12 0.23
CA ALA A 24 -9.96 24.90 1.65
C ALA A 24 -9.99 23.40 1.99
N SER A 25 -10.57 22.57 1.11
CA SER A 25 -10.56 21.11 1.26
C SER A 25 -9.15 20.54 1.23
N GLU A 26 -8.29 21.01 0.32
CA GLU A 26 -6.90 20.56 0.22
C GLU A 26 -6.10 20.94 1.47
N ALA A 27 -6.24 22.17 1.97
CA ALA A 27 -5.60 22.61 3.20
C ALA A 27 -6.01 21.74 4.40
N LYS A 28 -7.31 21.47 4.56
CA LYS A 28 -7.82 20.58 5.62
C LYS A 28 -7.29 19.16 5.52
N CYS A 29 -7.14 18.63 4.30
CA CYS A 29 -6.56 17.31 4.09
C CYS A 29 -5.07 17.28 4.48
N LYS A 30 -4.30 18.31 4.10
CA LYS A 30 -2.88 18.44 4.51
C LYS A 30 -2.74 18.58 6.02
N ASP A 31 -3.59 19.37 6.65
CA ASP A 31 -3.63 19.52 8.11
C ASP A 31 -3.97 18.20 8.80
N PHE A 32 -4.95 17.46 8.28
CA PHE A 32 -5.29 16.11 8.76
C PHE A 32 -4.12 15.14 8.66
N MET A 33 -3.44 15.11 7.52
CA MET A 33 -2.27 14.26 7.29
C MET A 33 -1.12 14.62 8.24
N SER A 34 -0.83 15.91 8.39
CA SER A 34 0.23 16.43 9.26
C SER A 34 -0.07 16.14 10.73
N PHE A 35 -1.30 16.42 11.18
CA PHE A 35 -1.74 16.17 12.56
C PHE A 35 -1.63 14.69 12.90
N TYR A 36 -2.18 13.81 12.07
CA TYR A 36 -2.10 12.36 12.29
C TYR A 36 -0.66 11.84 12.24
N GLY A 37 0.15 12.34 11.30
CA GLY A 37 1.56 11.98 11.17
C GLY A 37 2.40 12.35 12.39
N GLY A 38 2.05 13.44 13.08
CA GLY A 38 2.68 13.88 14.33
C GLY A 38 2.24 13.12 15.59
N LEU A 39 1.22 12.26 15.51
CA LEU A 39 0.75 11.48 16.66
C LEU A 39 1.69 10.31 16.99
N VAL A 40 1.97 10.17 18.29
CA VAL A 40 2.63 8.98 18.87
C VAL A 40 1.71 7.76 18.73
N SER A 41 2.30 6.57 18.58
CA SER A 41 1.58 5.29 18.36
C SER A 41 0.38 5.09 19.30
N ASP A 42 0.52 5.40 20.59
CA ASP A 42 -0.54 5.19 21.59
C ASP A 42 -1.76 6.10 21.37
N LYS A 43 -1.56 7.30 20.81
CA LYS A 43 -2.65 8.26 20.55
C LYS A 43 -3.38 8.01 19.23
N ARG A 44 -2.79 7.24 18.31
CA ARG A 44 -3.41 6.91 17.02
C ARG A 44 -4.67 6.06 17.18
N GLY A 45 -4.66 5.14 18.16
CA GLY A 45 -5.84 4.33 18.51
C GLY A 45 -7.02 5.19 18.94
N SER A 46 -6.80 6.09 19.90
CA SER A 46 -7.83 7.03 20.38
C SER A 46 -8.32 7.96 19.26
N PHE A 47 -7.42 8.43 18.40
CA PHE A 47 -7.79 9.27 17.25
C PHE A 47 -8.70 8.55 16.26
N LEU A 48 -8.36 7.32 15.89
CA LEU A 48 -9.16 6.52 14.97
C LEU A 48 -10.49 6.08 15.59
N GLY A 49 -10.53 5.82 16.89
CA GLY A 49 -11.76 5.54 17.63
C GLY A 49 -12.72 6.73 17.58
N GLU A 50 -12.23 7.92 17.91
CA GLU A 50 -13.02 9.16 17.86
C GLU A 50 -13.49 9.47 16.43
N LEU A 51 -12.64 9.26 15.42
CA LEU A 51 -13.00 9.43 14.02
C LEU A 51 -14.15 8.48 13.61
N ALA A 52 -14.07 7.21 14.00
CA ALA A 52 -15.07 6.21 13.66
C ALA A 52 -16.41 6.46 14.36
N GLU A 53 -16.37 6.81 15.65
CA GLU A 53 -17.55 7.02 16.48
C GLU A 53 -18.29 8.31 16.09
N THR A 54 -17.58 9.43 16.02
CA THR A 54 -18.19 10.76 15.80
C THR A 54 -18.50 11.04 14.33
N TYR A 55 -17.71 10.49 13.40
CA TYR A 55 -17.82 10.76 11.95
C TYR A 55 -18.18 9.53 11.12
N GLY A 56 -18.79 8.52 11.76
CA GLY A 56 -19.46 7.39 11.09
C GLY A 56 -20.72 7.79 10.31
N PHE A 57 -21.58 6.82 10.04
CA PHE A 57 -22.89 7.09 9.42
C PHE A 57 -23.89 7.56 10.47
N ASN A 58 -24.89 8.35 10.06
CA ASN A 58 -25.91 8.84 10.98
C ASN A 58 -26.98 7.75 11.20
N SER A 59 -26.84 6.98 12.30
CA SER A 59 -27.74 5.88 12.63
C SER A 59 -29.20 6.32 12.76
N GLN A 60 -29.47 7.47 13.40
CA GLN A 60 -30.82 8.01 13.56
C GLN A 60 -31.48 8.32 12.21
N LYS A 61 -30.76 8.99 11.31
CA LYS A 61 -31.24 9.30 9.95
C LYS A 61 -31.47 8.03 9.14
N CYS A 62 -30.59 7.04 9.26
CA CYS A 62 -30.75 5.75 8.58
C CYS A 62 -31.99 4.99 9.07
N MET A 63 -32.21 4.94 10.38
CA MET A 63 -33.38 4.26 10.97
C MET A 63 -34.69 4.96 10.59
N ALA A 64 -34.71 6.29 10.56
CA ALA A 64 -35.87 7.06 10.12
C ALA A 64 -36.22 6.76 8.66
N LEU A 65 -35.23 6.81 7.76
CA LEU A 65 -35.43 6.45 6.36
C LEU A 65 -35.85 4.97 6.21
N ALA A 66 -35.22 4.04 6.93
CA ALA A 66 -35.61 2.63 6.86
C ALA A 66 -37.09 2.41 7.23
N ALA A 67 -37.61 3.14 8.22
CA ALA A 67 -39.02 3.08 8.60
C ALA A 67 -39.98 3.64 7.53
N GLU A 68 -39.55 4.66 6.76
CA GLU A 68 -40.33 5.25 5.66
C GLU A 68 -40.38 4.37 4.40
N SER A 69 -39.48 3.38 4.28
CA SER A 69 -39.27 2.58 3.05
C SER A 69 -40.46 1.70 2.63
N GLY A 70 -41.49 1.56 3.48
CA GLY A 70 -42.72 0.80 3.20
C GLY A 70 -43.92 1.61 2.70
N GLN A 71 -43.79 2.93 2.51
CA GLN A 71 -44.94 3.82 2.27
C GLN A 71 -45.09 4.34 0.83
N GLY A 72 -44.16 4.03 -0.08
CA GLY A 72 -44.19 4.51 -1.47
C GLY A 72 -44.68 3.45 -2.45
N ASP A 73 -45.82 3.69 -3.11
CA ASP A 73 -46.27 2.86 -4.23
C ASP A 73 -45.53 3.24 -5.53
N GLY A 74 -44.81 2.29 -6.11
CA GLY A 74 -44.21 2.38 -7.45
C GLY A 74 -42.68 2.24 -7.51
N GLU A 75 -42.18 1.71 -8.64
CA GLU A 75 -40.76 1.40 -8.87
C GLU A 75 -39.85 2.64 -8.78
N ALA A 76 -40.29 3.80 -9.29
CA ALA A 76 -39.51 5.04 -9.22
C ALA A 76 -39.34 5.57 -7.78
N ALA A 77 -40.37 5.41 -6.93
CA ALA A 77 -40.31 5.79 -5.52
C ALA A 77 -39.32 4.88 -4.77
N LEU A 78 -39.34 3.58 -5.06
CA LEU A 78 -38.40 2.61 -4.51
C LEU A 78 -36.95 2.94 -4.86
N LEU A 79 -36.65 3.26 -6.12
CA LEU A 79 -35.30 3.63 -6.55
C LEU A 79 -34.79 4.91 -5.88
N THR A 80 -35.66 5.94 -5.77
CA THR A 80 -35.32 7.18 -5.07
C THR A 80 -35.05 6.93 -3.59
N MET A 81 -35.82 6.05 -2.97
CA MET A 81 -35.66 5.69 -1.56
C MET A 81 -34.37 4.89 -1.32
N ALA A 82 -34.08 3.92 -2.17
CA ALA A 82 -32.85 3.15 -2.14
C ALA A 82 -31.61 4.06 -2.25
N ASP A 83 -31.66 5.08 -3.11
CA ASP A 83 -30.56 6.06 -3.22
C ASP A 83 -30.37 6.90 -1.95
N LYS A 84 -31.46 7.40 -1.34
CA LYS A 84 -31.41 8.14 -0.07
C LYS A 84 -30.80 7.31 1.07
N LEU A 85 -31.18 6.03 1.15
CA LEU A 85 -30.61 5.08 2.11
C LEU A 85 -29.12 4.86 1.83
N ARG A 86 -28.76 4.60 0.57
CA ARG A 86 -27.36 4.41 0.14
C ARG A 86 -26.49 5.60 0.54
N VAL A 87 -26.92 6.83 0.30
CA VAL A 87 -26.19 8.05 0.67
C VAL A 87 -26.11 8.20 2.20
N SER A 88 -27.17 7.88 2.94
CA SER A 88 -27.20 8.05 4.40
C SER A 88 -26.35 7.02 5.15
N LEU A 89 -26.18 5.83 4.58
CA LEU A 89 -25.30 4.78 5.10
C LEU A 89 -23.81 5.06 4.87
N GLN A 90 -23.46 6.04 4.04
CA GLN A 90 -22.05 6.40 3.85
C GLN A 90 -21.53 7.16 5.08
N PRO A 91 -20.42 6.70 5.70
CA PRO A 91 -19.82 7.41 6.80
C PRO A 91 -19.17 8.72 6.34
N ARG A 92 -19.18 9.76 7.19
CA ARG A 92 -18.63 11.07 6.81
C ARG A 92 -17.13 11.03 6.53
N TYR A 93 -16.38 10.19 7.24
CA TYR A 93 -14.95 10.00 6.96
C TYR A 93 -14.66 9.46 5.55
N ARG A 94 -15.62 8.85 4.85
CA ARG A 94 -15.45 8.42 3.45
C ARG A 94 -15.15 9.61 2.53
N LEU A 95 -15.85 10.72 2.74
CA LEU A 95 -15.61 11.96 1.98
C LEU A 95 -14.21 12.49 2.25
N LEU A 96 -13.80 12.54 3.53
CA LEU A 96 -12.46 12.95 3.92
C LEU A 96 -11.39 12.10 3.24
N PHE A 97 -11.50 10.76 3.29
CA PHE A 97 -10.53 9.87 2.63
C PHE A 97 -10.51 10.06 1.12
N THR A 98 -11.66 10.29 0.50
CA THR A 98 -11.75 10.58 -0.94
C THR A 98 -11.02 11.88 -1.30
N LEU A 99 -11.12 12.91 -0.46
CA LEU A 99 -10.42 14.18 -0.66
C LEU A 99 -8.93 14.05 -0.39
N VAL A 100 -8.53 13.35 0.68
CA VAL A 100 -7.13 13.04 0.99
C VAL A 100 -6.47 12.32 -0.19
N GLY A 101 -7.15 11.37 -0.82
CA GLY A 101 -6.65 10.65 -2.00
C GLY A 101 -6.34 11.53 -3.23
N ARG A 102 -6.82 12.78 -3.25
CA ARG A 102 -6.54 13.76 -4.33
C ARG A 102 -5.33 14.63 -4.06
N VAL A 103 -4.85 14.66 -2.81
CA VAL A 103 -3.72 15.49 -2.38
C VAL A 103 -2.41 14.73 -2.60
N ASP A 104 -1.34 15.48 -2.87
CA ASP A 104 0.00 14.92 -2.97
C ASP A 104 0.40 14.13 -1.70
N GLY A 105 0.98 12.95 -1.89
CA GLY A 105 1.27 12.00 -0.81
C GLY A 105 0.04 11.36 -0.12
N GLY A 106 -1.17 11.76 -0.49
CA GLY A 106 -2.41 11.31 0.15
C GLY A 106 -2.68 9.81 0.02
N LEU A 107 -2.37 9.22 -1.14
CA LEU A 107 -2.57 7.79 -1.35
C LEU A 107 -1.65 6.95 -0.45
N GLN A 108 -0.37 7.30 -0.34
CA GLN A 108 0.58 6.64 0.56
C GLN A 108 0.15 6.79 2.02
N PHE A 109 -0.35 7.97 2.39
CA PHE A 109 -0.89 8.22 3.71
C PHE A 109 -2.08 7.29 4.01
N LEU A 110 -3.04 7.12 3.09
CA LEU A 110 -4.21 6.27 3.30
C LEU A 110 -3.85 4.78 3.39
N VAL A 111 -2.84 4.32 2.64
CA VAL A 111 -2.29 2.96 2.78
C VAL A 111 -1.70 2.77 4.18
N ASN A 112 -0.92 3.73 4.68
CA ASN A 112 -0.34 3.67 6.02
C ASN A 112 -1.43 3.75 7.11
N LEU A 113 -2.43 4.61 6.93
CA LEU A 113 -3.58 4.74 7.82
C LEU A 113 -4.33 3.41 7.93
N ARG A 114 -4.54 2.71 6.80
CA ARG A 114 -5.17 1.39 6.80
C ARG A 114 -4.32 0.34 7.51
N ALA A 115 -2.99 0.39 7.35
CA ALA A 115 -2.10 -0.50 8.11
C ALA A 115 -2.26 -0.31 9.63
N ASP A 116 -2.40 0.94 10.10
CA ASP A 116 -2.67 1.26 11.51
C ASP A 116 -4.04 0.70 11.94
N VAL A 117 -5.10 0.92 11.15
CA VAL A 117 -6.46 0.40 11.41
C VAL A 117 -6.48 -1.14 11.48
N LEU A 118 -5.77 -1.82 10.58
CA LEU A 118 -5.63 -3.28 10.60
C LEU A 118 -4.89 -3.77 11.85
N GLY A 119 -3.91 -3.00 12.32
CA GLY A 119 -3.22 -3.24 13.59
C GLY A 119 -4.19 -3.20 14.78
N LEU A 120 -5.00 -2.15 14.86
CA LEU A 120 -6.01 -1.97 15.91
C LEU A 120 -7.08 -3.06 15.87
N THR A 121 -7.56 -3.41 14.68
CA THR A 121 -8.59 -4.44 14.49
C THR A 121 -8.18 -5.82 15.04
N ARG A 122 -6.88 -6.12 15.07
CA ARG A 122 -6.34 -7.40 15.55
C ARG A 122 -6.06 -7.41 17.07
N GLN A 123 -6.25 -6.28 17.76
CA GLN A 123 -5.98 -6.18 19.19
C GLN A 123 -7.07 -6.92 20.00
N ARG A 124 -6.64 -7.76 20.94
CA ARG A 124 -7.54 -8.56 21.79
C ARG A 124 -8.22 -7.75 22.90
N SER A 125 -7.72 -6.56 23.21
CA SER A 125 -8.23 -5.69 24.27
C SER A 125 -9.46 -4.87 23.86
N ASN A 126 -9.81 -4.85 22.57
CA ASN A 126 -10.92 -4.05 22.07
C ASN A 126 -12.26 -4.57 22.57
N THR A 127 -13.16 -3.64 22.92
CA THR A 127 -14.57 -3.95 23.11
C THR A 127 -15.21 -4.38 21.79
N ALA A 128 -16.38 -5.04 21.86
CA ALA A 128 -17.13 -5.44 20.66
C ALA A 128 -17.51 -4.23 19.78
N VAL A 129 -17.80 -3.09 20.40
CA VAL A 129 -18.15 -1.84 19.70
C VAL A 129 -16.93 -1.26 18.99
N GLU A 130 -15.79 -1.13 19.66
CA GLU A 130 -14.55 -0.64 19.04
C GLU A 130 -14.11 -1.53 17.88
N ALA A 131 -14.21 -2.86 18.04
CA ALA A 131 -13.90 -3.80 16.97
C ALA A 131 -14.81 -3.57 15.75
N ALA A 132 -16.11 -3.32 15.94
CA ALA A 132 -17.02 -3.00 14.84
C ALA A 132 -16.67 -1.65 14.18
N LEU A 133 -16.38 -0.62 14.97
CA LEU A 133 -15.98 0.71 14.47
C LEU A 133 -14.70 0.66 13.62
N PHE A 134 -13.68 -0.06 14.08
CA PHE A 134 -12.44 -0.23 13.31
C PHE A 134 -12.63 -1.08 12.04
N GLN A 135 -13.53 -2.07 12.09
CA GLN A 135 -13.89 -2.84 10.89
C GLN A 135 -14.58 -1.96 9.85
N GLU A 136 -15.49 -1.08 10.25
CA GLU A 136 -16.15 -0.13 9.34
C GLU A 136 -15.13 0.81 8.67
N LEU A 137 -14.18 1.36 9.44
CA LEU A 137 -13.07 2.15 8.90
C LEU A 137 -12.25 1.35 7.88
N ASN A 138 -11.88 0.10 8.22
CA ASN A 138 -11.13 -0.78 7.34
C ASN A 138 -11.88 -1.08 6.05
N VAL A 139 -13.18 -1.38 6.12
CA VAL A 139 -14.02 -1.65 4.93
C VAL A 139 -14.05 -0.41 4.03
N CYS A 140 -14.29 0.77 4.60
CA CYS A 140 -14.32 2.01 3.83
C CYS A 140 -12.98 2.30 3.14
N LEU A 141 -11.85 2.16 3.86
CA LEU A 141 -10.52 2.36 3.28
C LEU A 141 -10.21 1.31 2.20
N ARG A 142 -10.56 0.03 2.44
CA ARG A 142 -10.39 -1.06 1.48
C ARG A 142 -11.10 -0.76 0.17
N GLU A 143 -12.36 -0.35 0.22
CA GLU A 143 -13.13 -0.05 -1.01
C GLU A 143 -12.49 1.06 -1.85
N LEU A 144 -12.08 2.15 -1.21
CA LEU A 144 -11.43 3.27 -1.90
C LEU A 144 -10.08 2.84 -2.49
N LEU A 145 -9.25 2.13 -1.71
CA LEU A 145 -7.95 1.64 -2.15
C LEU A 145 -8.08 0.58 -3.26
N THR A 146 -9.09 -0.29 -3.23
CA THR A 146 -9.33 -1.27 -4.31
C THR A 146 -9.59 -0.57 -5.64
N LEU A 147 -10.32 0.55 -5.65
CA LEU A 147 -10.55 1.33 -6.86
C LEU A 147 -9.27 2.02 -7.34
N TRP A 148 -8.50 2.63 -6.43
CA TRP A 148 -7.29 3.38 -6.78
C TRP A 148 -6.10 2.51 -7.16
N PHE A 149 -5.96 1.31 -6.59
CA PHE A 149 -4.90 0.35 -6.94
C PHE A 149 -5.34 -0.64 -8.03
N SER A 150 -6.23 -0.22 -8.93
CA SER A 150 -6.58 -0.99 -10.12
C SER A 150 -5.34 -1.19 -11.01
N PRO A 151 -5.18 -2.34 -11.71
CA PRO A 151 -3.99 -2.62 -12.52
C PRO A 151 -3.64 -1.54 -13.56
N GLY A 152 -4.63 -0.80 -14.07
CA GLY A 152 -4.41 0.29 -15.03
C GLY A 152 -3.65 1.51 -14.48
N PHE A 153 -3.50 1.63 -13.16
CA PHE A 153 -2.72 2.68 -12.49
C PHE A 153 -1.33 2.22 -12.04
N LEU A 154 -1.02 0.93 -12.22
CA LEU A 154 0.26 0.35 -11.85
C LEU A 154 1.16 0.30 -13.08
N ASP A 155 2.38 0.81 -12.93
CA ASP A 155 3.43 0.69 -13.93
C ASP A 155 4.39 -0.43 -13.50
N VAL A 156 4.84 -1.23 -14.47
CA VAL A 156 5.81 -2.30 -14.24
C VAL A 156 7.18 -1.81 -14.70
N GLN A 157 8.13 -1.78 -13.77
CA GLN A 157 9.50 -1.38 -14.04
C GLN A 157 10.45 -2.56 -13.82
N ARG A 158 11.36 -2.80 -14.76
CA ARG A 158 12.46 -3.74 -14.54
C ARG A 158 13.54 -3.05 -13.72
N VAL A 159 13.88 -3.63 -12.58
CA VAL A 159 14.99 -3.18 -11.74
C VAL A 159 16.28 -3.84 -12.24
N THR A 160 17.25 -3.00 -12.60
CA THR A 160 18.60 -3.39 -13.06
C THR A 160 19.66 -2.75 -12.16
N TRP A 161 20.93 -3.06 -12.40
CA TRP A 161 22.03 -2.42 -11.69
C TRP A 161 22.11 -0.90 -11.91
N ASP A 162 21.63 -0.44 -13.08
CA ASP A 162 21.60 0.98 -13.45
C ASP A 162 20.32 1.71 -12.99
N SER A 163 19.40 1.01 -12.32
CA SER A 163 18.20 1.65 -11.77
C SER A 163 18.56 2.65 -10.66
N PRO A 164 17.70 3.67 -10.42
CA PRO A 164 17.93 4.62 -9.34
C PRO A 164 18.17 3.92 -8.00
N CYS A 165 19.21 4.36 -7.28
CA CYS A 165 19.61 3.76 -6.01
C CYS A 165 18.45 3.70 -5.00
N GLU A 166 17.57 4.69 -5.01
CA GLU A 166 16.37 4.74 -4.17
C GLU A 166 15.45 3.53 -4.41
N LEU A 167 15.17 3.16 -5.67
CA LEU A 167 14.34 2.01 -6.01
C LEU A 167 14.98 0.70 -5.57
N VAL A 168 16.28 0.55 -5.81
CA VAL A 168 17.06 -0.62 -5.38
C VAL A 168 17.06 -0.75 -3.86
N GLN A 169 17.20 0.37 -3.13
CA GLN A 169 17.12 0.40 -1.68
C GLN A 169 15.75 -0.04 -1.16
N GLN A 170 14.65 0.39 -1.80
CA GLN A 170 13.31 -0.08 -1.43
C GLN A 170 13.15 -1.58 -1.68
N VAL A 171 13.64 -2.10 -2.81
CA VAL A 171 13.64 -3.54 -3.09
C VAL A 171 14.38 -4.31 -1.99
N CYS A 172 15.57 -3.86 -1.59
CA CYS A 172 16.32 -4.48 -0.50
C CYS A 172 15.59 -4.41 0.84
N LYS A 173 14.98 -3.25 1.15
CA LYS A 173 14.26 -3.01 2.41
C LYS A 173 13.03 -3.90 2.57
N PHE A 174 12.31 -4.13 1.47
CA PHE A 174 11.04 -4.83 1.51
C PHE A 174 11.14 -6.32 1.19
N GLU A 175 12.31 -6.85 0.83
CA GLU A 175 12.47 -8.28 0.57
C GLU A 175 12.17 -9.12 1.83
N ALA A 176 11.01 -9.79 1.82
CA ALA A 176 10.51 -10.52 2.98
C ALA A 176 10.79 -12.03 2.92
N VAL A 177 11.07 -12.58 1.74
CA VAL A 177 11.27 -14.02 1.56
C VAL A 177 12.75 -14.38 1.81
N HIS A 178 13.67 -13.60 1.23
CA HIS A 178 15.11 -13.82 1.35
C HIS A 178 15.86 -12.51 1.61
N PRO A 179 16.09 -12.13 2.89
CA PRO A 179 16.75 -10.88 3.25
C PRO A 179 18.04 -10.68 2.44
N VAL A 180 18.21 -9.48 1.87
CA VAL A 180 19.39 -9.14 1.09
C VAL A 180 20.57 -8.99 2.04
N ALA A 181 21.59 -9.84 1.89
CA ALA A 181 22.71 -9.90 2.82
C ALA A 181 23.77 -8.80 2.58
N SER A 182 23.95 -8.37 1.33
CA SER A 182 24.98 -7.40 0.95
C SER A 182 24.68 -6.71 -0.39
N TRP A 183 25.43 -5.66 -0.72
CA TRP A 183 25.33 -5.00 -2.04
C TRP A 183 25.71 -5.94 -3.20
N GLN A 184 26.58 -6.92 -2.95
CA GLN A 184 26.96 -7.93 -3.94
C GLN A 184 25.80 -8.89 -4.22
N ASP A 185 25.00 -9.20 -3.20
CA ASP A 185 23.80 -10.02 -3.34
C ASP A 185 22.77 -9.35 -4.25
N ILE A 186 22.47 -8.07 -4.03
CA ILE A 186 21.54 -7.36 -4.91
C ILE A 186 22.08 -7.24 -6.34
N LYS A 187 23.39 -7.02 -6.53
CA LYS A 187 24.02 -7.03 -7.87
C LYS A 187 23.79 -8.35 -8.61
N ARG A 188 23.90 -9.48 -7.91
CA ARG A 188 23.58 -10.80 -8.49
C ARG A 188 22.09 -10.93 -8.81
N ARG A 189 21.20 -10.48 -7.93
CA ARG A 189 19.73 -10.57 -8.11
C ARG A 189 19.20 -9.74 -9.27
N VAL A 190 19.83 -8.61 -9.61
CA VAL A 190 19.45 -7.78 -10.76
C VAL A 190 20.29 -8.07 -12.02
N GLY A 191 21.23 -9.00 -11.93
CA GLY A 191 22.21 -9.33 -12.96
C GLY A 191 21.77 -10.42 -13.94
N THR A 192 22.77 -11.10 -14.50
CA THR A 192 22.65 -12.13 -15.53
C THR A 192 21.73 -13.27 -15.09
N ASN A 193 20.84 -13.72 -15.98
CA ASN A 193 19.84 -14.78 -15.73
C ASN A 193 18.91 -14.51 -14.53
N ARG A 194 18.81 -13.25 -14.09
CA ARG A 194 17.87 -12.82 -13.06
C ARG A 194 17.10 -11.60 -13.56
N ARG A 195 15.84 -11.50 -13.16
CA ARG A 195 15.00 -10.33 -13.42
C ARG A 195 14.31 -9.95 -12.14
N VAL A 196 14.33 -8.66 -11.84
CA VAL A 196 13.53 -8.09 -10.77
C VAL A 196 12.55 -7.13 -11.40
N PHE A 197 11.28 -7.27 -11.07
CA PHE A 197 10.22 -6.36 -11.50
C PHE A 197 9.59 -5.71 -10.29
N ALA A 198 9.40 -4.40 -10.35
CA ALA A 198 8.70 -3.61 -9.36
C ALA A 198 7.43 -3.04 -9.98
N PHE A 199 6.28 -3.31 -9.36
CA PHE A 199 5.03 -2.63 -9.65
C PHE A 199 4.98 -1.36 -8.82
N THR A 200 4.91 -0.21 -9.46
CA THR A 200 4.78 1.09 -8.78
C THR A 200 3.45 1.73 -9.16
N HIS A 201 2.85 2.49 -8.26
CA HIS A 201 1.67 3.27 -8.58
C HIS A 201 2.11 4.63 -9.16
N ARG A 202 1.42 5.17 -10.16
CA ARG A 202 1.79 6.45 -10.80
C ARG A 202 1.91 7.63 -9.83
N ALA A 203 1.06 7.66 -8.82
CA ALA A 203 1.10 8.66 -7.74
C ALA A 203 2.12 8.35 -6.62
N MET A 204 2.80 7.20 -6.68
CA MET A 204 3.83 6.76 -5.72
C MET A 204 4.98 6.06 -6.47
N PRO A 205 5.67 6.76 -7.40
CA PRO A 205 6.60 6.12 -8.34
C PRO A 205 7.82 5.50 -7.66
N ASN A 206 8.24 6.01 -6.50
CA ASN A 206 9.42 5.54 -5.78
C ASN A 206 9.13 4.44 -4.77
N VAL A 207 7.85 4.11 -4.54
CA VAL A 207 7.43 3.09 -3.58
C VAL A 207 6.87 1.89 -4.35
N PRO A 208 7.66 0.80 -4.49
CA PRO A 208 7.14 -0.40 -5.14
C PRO A 208 6.01 -0.97 -4.29
N VAL A 209 4.88 -1.33 -4.88
CA VAL A 209 3.74 -2.00 -4.23
C VAL A 209 3.96 -3.51 -4.17
N VAL A 210 4.46 -4.08 -5.27
CA VAL A 210 4.83 -5.49 -5.39
C VAL A 210 6.21 -5.61 -6.03
N VAL A 211 7.06 -6.46 -5.47
CA VAL A 211 8.36 -6.81 -6.04
C VAL A 211 8.36 -8.29 -6.41
N LEU A 212 8.75 -8.59 -7.64
CA LEU A 212 8.87 -9.93 -8.18
C LEU A 212 10.33 -10.23 -8.50
N HIS A 213 10.86 -11.31 -7.96
CA HIS A 213 12.16 -11.85 -8.34
C HIS A 213 11.99 -13.11 -9.18
N VAL A 214 12.64 -13.11 -10.34
CA VAL A 214 12.54 -14.15 -11.36
C VAL A 214 13.93 -14.68 -11.70
N GLY A 215 14.06 -16.01 -11.67
CA GLY A 215 15.23 -16.71 -12.16
C GLY A 215 14.98 -17.28 -13.56
N LEU A 216 15.88 -17.00 -14.49
CA LEU A 216 15.88 -17.58 -15.82
C LEU A 216 16.70 -18.87 -15.80
N ALA A 217 16.12 -19.96 -16.30
CA ALA A 217 16.72 -21.29 -16.27
C ALA A 217 16.40 -22.11 -17.53
N PRO A 218 17.25 -23.09 -17.89
CA PRO A 218 16.96 -24.02 -18.99
C PRO A 218 15.81 -24.98 -18.68
N LYS A 219 15.46 -25.16 -17.41
CA LYS A 219 14.35 -26.01 -16.95
C LYS A 219 13.76 -25.48 -15.65
N ILE A 220 12.52 -25.83 -15.35
CA ILE A 220 11.89 -25.53 -14.06
C ILE A 220 12.74 -26.14 -12.95
N SER A 221 13.19 -25.31 -12.00
CA SER A 221 14.04 -25.77 -10.91
C SER A 221 13.22 -26.57 -9.89
N ALA A 222 13.73 -27.72 -9.46
CA ALA A 222 13.11 -28.52 -8.41
C ALA A 222 13.43 -28.01 -6.99
N SER A 223 14.43 -27.11 -6.86
CA SER A 223 14.85 -26.53 -5.59
C SER A 223 15.21 -25.05 -5.75
N LEU A 224 14.81 -24.26 -4.76
CA LEU A 224 15.16 -22.86 -4.63
C LEU A 224 16.68 -22.66 -4.43
N HIS A 225 17.32 -23.55 -3.67
CA HIS A 225 18.75 -23.50 -3.38
C HIS A 225 19.57 -23.58 -4.68
N SER A 226 19.19 -24.49 -5.58
CA SER A 226 19.80 -24.62 -6.91
C SER A 226 19.60 -23.39 -7.81
N LEU A 227 18.68 -22.50 -7.48
CA LEU A 227 18.44 -21.23 -8.18
C LEU A 227 19.21 -20.08 -7.53
N LEU A 228 19.35 -20.05 -6.20
CA LEU A 228 20.07 -18.99 -5.48
C LEU A 228 21.59 -19.21 -5.50
N GLU A 229 22.03 -20.47 -5.38
CA GLU A 229 23.45 -20.82 -5.29
C GLU A 229 24.15 -20.90 -6.61
N LYS A 230 23.45 -21.07 -7.74
CA LYS A 230 24.09 -20.98 -9.05
C LYS A 230 24.62 -19.57 -9.19
N PRO A 231 25.93 -19.36 -9.03
CA PRO A 231 26.51 -18.15 -9.57
C PRO A 231 26.28 -18.28 -11.08
N SER A 232 26.26 -17.18 -11.82
CA SER A 232 26.64 -17.27 -13.22
C SER A 232 27.86 -18.20 -13.29
N LEU A 233 27.79 -19.25 -14.10
CA LEU A 233 28.85 -20.24 -14.23
C LEU A 233 30.19 -19.48 -14.29
N CYS A 234 31.09 -19.75 -13.33
CA CYS A 234 32.45 -19.23 -13.15
C CYS A 234 32.72 -18.35 -11.91
N ASP A 235 32.45 -18.87 -10.70
CA ASP A 235 33.47 -18.77 -9.62
C ASP A 235 34.32 -20.06 -9.70
N SER A 236 35.03 -20.25 -10.80
CA SER A 236 36.17 -21.18 -10.83
C SER A 236 37.41 -20.35 -10.55
N ASP A 237 37.59 -19.97 -9.29
CA ASP A 237 38.87 -19.45 -8.83
C ASP A 237 39.90 -20.54 -9.06
N THR A 238 40.75 -20.22 -10.02
CA THR A 238 41.82 -21.05 -10.53
C THR A 238 42.92 -20.99 -9.49
N THR A 239 43.20 -22.11 -8.83
CA THR A 239 44.49 -22.35 -8.19
C THR A 239 45.57 -22.51 -9.27
N ALA A 240 45.97 -21.41 -9.92
CA ALA A 240 47.20 -21.35 -10.69
C ALA A 240 47.68 -19.90 -10.82
N ALA A 241 48.85 -19.64 -10.28
CA ALA A 241 49.58 -18.39 -10.39
C ALA A 241 49.74 -17.97 -11.87
N GLY A 242 49.37 -16.73 -12.20
CA GLY A 242 49.60 -16.16 -13.52
C GLY A 242 49.18 -14.70 -13.59
N LYS A 243 50.17 -13.80 -13.63
CA LYS A 243 50.01 -12.37 -13.90
C LYS A 243 49.24 -12.14 -15.21
N GLY A 244 48.18 -11.33 -15.15
CA GLY A 244 47.52 -10.80 -16.34
C GLY A 244 46.31 -9.96 -15.95
N GLY A 245 46.31 -8.67 -16.28
CA GLY A 245 45.16 -7.79 -16.09
C GLY A 245 43.97 -8.30 -16.90
N GLY A 246 43.02 -8.94 -16.22
CA GLY A 246 41.77 -9.40 -16.82
C GLY A 246 40.73 -8.30 -16.80
N GLN A 247 40.37 -7.79 -17.97
CA GLN A 247 39.13 -7.03 -18.14
C GLN A 247 37.95 -7.87 -17.61
N ALA A 248 37.09 -7.26 -16.80
CA ALA A 248 35.84 -7.86 -16.36
C ALA A 248 35.04 -8.25 -17.62
N LYS A 249 34.98 -9.55 -17.91
CA LYS A 249 34.23 -10.09 -19.04
C LYS A 249 32.76 -9.82 -18.74
N GLU A 250 32.13 -8.91 -19.47
CA GLU A 250 30.68 -8.72 -19.38
C GLU A 250 30.00 -10.05 -19.70
N GLU A 251 29.45 -10.69 -18.67
CA GLU A 251 28.72 -11.95 -18.77
C GLU A 251 27.46 -11.71 -19.61
N ARG A 252 27.51 -12.12 -20.88
CA ARG A 252 26.38 -12.00 -21.79
C ARG A 252 25.46 -13.20 -21.62
N GLU A 253 24.18 -12.94 -21.43
CA GLU A 253 23.17 -13.99 -21.37
C GLU A 253 23.06 -14.74 -22.70
N ASP A 254 22.91 -16.06 -22.63
CA ASP A 254 22.60 -16.90 -23.79
C ASP A 254 21.07 -17.12 -23.86
N PRO A 255 20.37 -16.48 -24.82
CA PRO A 255 18.93 -16.61 -24.97
C PRO A 255 18.52 -18.04 -25.35
N THR A 256 19.40 -18.80 -26.00
CA THR A 256 19.09 -20.15 -26.50
C THR A 256 19.00 -21.18 -25.38
N ASN A 257 19.63 -20.90 -24.23
CA ASN A 257 19.67 -21.78 -23.06
C ASN A 257 18.62 -21.41 -21.99
N THR A 258 17.69 -20.51 -22.31
CA THR A 258 16.64 -20.06 -21.37
C THR A 258 15.27 -20.54 -21.82
N HIS A 259 14.72 -21.53 -21.13
CA HIS A 259 13.41 -22.12 -21.48
C HIS A 259 12.35 -22.00 -20.38
N ALA A 260 12.73 -21.58 -19.17
CA ALA A 260 11.84 -21.41 -18.04
C ALA A 260 12.14 -20.10 -17.28
N ALA A 261 11.08 -19.45 -16.82
CA ALA A 261 11.14 -18.32 -15.90
C ALA A 261 10.47 -18.73 -14.57
N VAL A 262 11.22 -18.67 -13.47
CA VAL A 262 10.77 -19.14 -12.16
C VAL A 262 10.65 -17.95 -11.21
N PHE A 263 9.43 -17.66 -10.75
CA PHE A 263 9.19 -16.70 -9.68
C PHE A 263 9.61 -17.31 -8.34
N TYR A 264 10.66 -16.78 -7.73
CA TYR A 264 11.22 -17.35 -6.49
C TYR A 264 11.04 -16.44 -5.27
N SER A 265 10.70 -15.17 -5.48
CA SER A 265 10.20 -14.28 -4.43
C SER A 265 9.12 -13.36 -5.00
N ILE A 266 8.01 -13.25 -4.28
CA ILE A 266 6.90 -12.32 -4.56
C ILE A 266 6.62 -11.62 -3.24
N THR A 267 6.89 -10.32 -3.18
CA THR A 267 6.72 -9.55 -1.95
C THR A 267 5.74 -8.39 -2.15
N SER A 268 4.66 -8.36 -1.36
CA SER A 268 3.84 -7.17 -1.15
C SER A 268 4.53 -6.28 -0.13
N THR A 269 4.86 -5.05 -0.51
CA THR A 269 5.65 -4.14 0.34
C THR A 269 4.75 -3.34 1.31
N GLN A 270 3.50 -3.12 0.91
CA GLN A 270 2.52 -2.35 1.67
C GLN A 270 1.67 -3.30 2.52
N LYS A 271 1.50 -2.95 3.80
CA LYS A 271 0.73 -3.76 4.78
C LYS A 271 -0.76 -3.42 4.82
N GLY A 272 -1.13 -2.23 4.34
CA GLY A 272 -2.50 -1.70 4.32
C GLY A 272 -3.28 -2.09 3.08
#